data_AF-A0A958FAQ4-F1
#
_entry.id   AF-A0A958FAQ4-F1
#
_cell.length_a   1.000
_cell.length_b   1.000
_cell.length_c   1.000
_cell.angle_alpha   90.00
_cell.angle_beta   90.00
_cell.angle_gamma   90.00
#
_symmetry.space_group_name_H-M   'P 1'
#
loop_
_entity.id
_entity.type
_entity.pdbx_description
1 polymer ?
#
loop_
_entity_poly.entity_id
_entity_poly.type
_entity_poly.pdbx_seq_one_letter_code
_entity_poly.pdbx_strand_id
1 'polypeptide(L)' 'MNPTLDILYHDLHYIAIHKPPGIHVHPSELARQEDSCMRILRDQLGQWVYPVHRLDRATSGVLLFALDSE' A
#
# COMPACT_ATOMS: atom_id res chain seq x y z
N MET A 1 -12.32 -8.61 -10.01
CA MET A 1 -11.91 -7.20 -10.17
C MET A 1 -10.70 -7.01 -9.27
N ASN A 2 -9.57 -6.52 -9.77
CA ASN A 2 -8.45 -6.21 -8.90
C ASN A 2 -8.88 -5.08 -7.95
N PRO A 3 -8.65 -5.20 -6.63
CA PRO A 3 -8.91 -4.09 -5.72
C PRO A 3 -8.07 -2.89 -6.15
N THR A 4 -8.63 -1.69 -6.03
CA THR A 4 -7.92 -0.41 -6.26
C THR A 4 -7.88 0.35 -4.94
N LEU A 5 -6.77 1.06 -4.71
CA LEU A 5 -6.61 1.91 -3.54
C LEU A 5 -6.86 3.37 -3.93
N ASP A 6 -7.56 4.07 -3.05
CA ASP A 6 -7.81 5.50 -3.20
C ASP A 6 -6.52 6.29 -2.95
N ILE A 7 -6.10 7.07 -3.94
CA ILE A 7 -4.88 7.89 -3.90
C ILE A 7 -5.26 9.28 -3.41
N LEU A 8 -4.75 9.64 -2.24
CA LEU A 8 -4.99 10.94 -1.60
C LEU A 8 -3.97 12.00 -2.03
N TYR A 9 -2.75 11.55 -2.35
CA TYR A 9 -1.65 12.41 -2.77
C TYR A 9 -0.64 11.61 -3.59
N HIS A 10 -0.03 12.24 -4.59
CA HIS A 10 1.02 11.65 -5.42
C HIS A 10 1.95 12.74 -5.96
N ASP A 11 3.25 12.62 -5.71
CA ASP A 11 4.28 13.45 -6.32
C ASP A 11 5.43 12.58 -6.87
N LEU A 12 6.60 13.19 -7.09
CA LEU A 12 7.78 12.51 -7.64
C LEU A 12 8.43 11.49 -6.68
N HIS A 13 8.20 11.61 -5.37
CA HIS A 13 8.90 10.86 -4.33
C HIS A 13 7.95 9.99 -3.50
N TYR A 14 6.72 10.45 -3.28
CA TYR A 14 5.79 9.86 -2.35
C TYR A 14 4.39 9.72 -2.93
N ILE A 15 3.69 8.71 -2.42
CA ILE A 15 2.27 8.50 -2.65
C ILE A 15 1.56 8.14 -1.35
N ALA A 16 0.48 8.85 -1.06
CA ALA A 16 -0.37 8.57 0.09
C ALA A 16 -1.69 7.97 -0.39
N ILE A 17 -2.09 6.86 0.23
CA ILE A 17 -3.36 6.19 -0.05
C ILE A 17 -4.25 6.16 1.19
N HIS A 18 -5.57 6.07 0.97
CA HIS A 18 -6.50 5.71 2.03
C HIS A 18 -6.52 4.19 2.18
N LYS A 19 -5.84 3.66 3.20
CA LYS A 19 -5.83 2.24 3.47
C LYS A 19 -7.19 1.82 4.05
N PRO A 20 -7.88 0.84 3.45
CA PRO A 20 -9.06 0.25 4.07
C PRO A 20 -8.67 -0.66 5.24
N PRO A 21 -9.58 -0.88 6.22
CA PRO A 21 -9.37 -1.88 7.25
C PRO A 21 -9.43 -3.29 6.64
N GLY A 22 -8.84 -4.28 7.30
CA GLY A 22 -8.83 -5.69 6.87
C GLY A 22 -7.68 -6.08 5.94
N ILE A 23 -6.95 -5.12 5.36
CA ILE A 23 -5.83 -5.39 4.44
C ILE A 23 -4.48 -5.16 5.14
N HIS A 24 -3.49 -6.01 4.86
CA HIS A 24 -2.12 -5.84 5.35
C HIS A 24 -1.34 -4.78 4.53
N VAL A 25 -0.38 -4.10 5.16
CA VAL A 25 0.50 -3.14 4.46
C VAL A 25 1.44 -3.86 3.48
N HIS A 26 2.18 -4.83 3.99
CA HIS A 26 3.08 -5.71 3.24
C HIS A 26 2.58 -7.16 3.32
N PRO A 27 3.04 -8.07 2.43
CA PRO A 27 2.76 -9.50 2.57
C PRO A 27 3.17 -10.01 3.96
N SER A 28 2.34 -10.82 4.61
CA SER A 28 2.73 -11.51 5.84
C SER A 28 3.18 -12.94 5.52
N GLU A 29 4.07 -13.53 6.33
CA GLU A 29 4.48 -14.93 6.12
C GLU A 29 3.32 -15.91 6.23
N LEU A 30 2.38 -15.63 7.14
CA LEU A 30 1.19 -16.45 7.38
C LEU A 30 0.12 -16.28 6.30
N ALA A 31 0.17 -15.20 5.52
CA ALA A 31 -0.84 -14.83 4.52
C ALA A 31 -0.20 -14.38 3.20
N ARG A 32 0.82 -15.10 2.71
CA ARG A 32 1.53 -14.76 1.45
C ARG A 32 0.61 -14.71 0.23
N GLN A 33 -0.52 -15.41 0.27
CA GLN A 33 -1.51 -15.44 -0.81
C GLN A 33 -2.52 -14.29 -0.72
N GLU A 34 -2.65 -13.61 0.43
CA GLU A 34 -3.55 -12.47 0.58
C GLU A 34 -2.99 -11.22 -0.13
N ASP A 35 -3.90 -10.37 -0.59
CA ASP A 35 -3.53 -9.06 -1.14
C ASP A 35 -3.07 -8.12 -0.02
N SER A 36 -2.07 -7.31 -0.33
CA SER A 36 -1.55 -6.26 0.56
C SER A 36 -1.60 -4.92 -0.14
N CYS A 37 -1.67 -3.82 0.61
CA CYS A 37 -1.68 -2.49 0.05
C CYS A 37 -0.47 -2.26 -0.87
N MET A 38 0.71 -2.76 -0.50
CA MET A 38 1.91 -2.69 -1.33
C MET A 38 1.74 -3.38 -2.69
N ARG A 39 1.19 -4.60 -2.72
CA ARG A 39 0.97 -5.34 -3.99
C ARG A 39 -0.06 -4.63 -4.86
N ILE A 40 -1.18 -4.23 -4.26
CA ILE A 40 -2.26 -3.54 -4.96
C ILE A 40 -1.75 -2.24 -5.55
N LEU A 41 -1.06 -1.43 -4.75
CA LEU A 41 -0.55 -0.13 -5.19
C LEU A 41 0.53 -0.28 -6.26
N ARG A 42 1.45 -1.24 -6.10
CA ARG A 42 2.45 -1.57 -7.12
C ARG A 42 1.79 -1.91 -8.45
N ASP A 43 0.78 -2.78 -8.43
CA ASP A 43 0.09 -3.22 -9.64
C ASP A 43 -0.74 -2.08 -10.26
N GLN A 44 -1.33 -1.21 -9.42
CA GLN A 44 -2.08 -0.02 -9.85
C GLN A 44 -1.18 1.05 -10.49
N LEU A 45 0.04 1.23 -10.00
CA LEU A 45 0.99 2.22 -10.52
C LEU A 45 1.92 1.67 -11.61
N GLY A 46 2.01 0.33 -11.74
CA GLY A 46 2.97 -0.32 -12.63
C GLY A 46 4.44 -0.18 -12.20
N GLN A 47 4.71 0.19 -10.94
CA GLN A 47 6.05 0.37 -10.40
C GLN A 47 6.15 -0.11 -8.94
N TRP A 48 7.35 -0.43 -8.48
CA TRP A 48 7.57 -0.79 -7.08
C TRP A 48 7.31 0.40 -6.15
N VAL A 49 6.88 0.10 -4.92
CA VAL A 49 6.62 1.10 -3.87
C VAL A 49 7.17 0.61 -2.54
N TYR A 50 7.60 1.53 -1.69
CA TYR A 50 8.27 1.24 -0.42
C TYR A 50 7.43 1.78 0.74
N PRO A 51 6.86 0.94 1.62
CA PRO A 51 6.10 1.43 2.77
C PRO A 51 6.98 2.28 3.68
N VAL A 52 6.59 3.53 3.95
CA VAL A 52 7.33 4.44 4.85
C VAL A 52 7.01 4.13 6.31
N HIS A 53 5.77 3.76 6.58
CA HIS A 53 5.29 3.31 7.88
C HIS A 53 4.23 2.21 7.70
N ARG A 54 3.70 1.70 8.81
CA ARG A 54 2.64 0.69 8.78
C ARG A 54 1.44 1.09 9.62
N LEU A 55 0.29 0.57 9.23
CA LEU A 55 -0.93 0.51 10.02
C LEU A 55 -1.28 -0.96 10.24
N ASP A 56 -1.86 -1.28 11.39
CA ASP A 56 -2.32 -2.65 11.66
C ASP A 56 -3.44 -3.07 10.71
N ARG A 57 -3.65 -4.39 10.59
CA ARG A 57 -4.64 -4.94 9.64
C ARG A 57 -6.01 -4.31 9.83
N ALA A 58 -6.48 -4.20 11.07
CA ALA A 58 -7.78 -3.63 11.40
C ALA A 58 -7.85 -2.10 11.28
N THR A 59 -6.71 -1.41 11.18
CA THR A 59 -6.64 0.05 11.16
C THR A 59 -6.84 0.59 9.74
N SER A 60 -7.73 1.56 9.59
CA SER A 60 -7.86 2.36 8.36
C SER A 60 -7.19 3.73 8.52
N GLY A 61 -6.88 4.37 7.40
CA GLY A 61 -6.34 5.74 7.43
C GLY A 61 -5.28 5.98 6.37
N VAL A 62 -4.56 7.09 6.52
CA VAL A 62 -3.50 7.49 5.58
C VAL A 62 -2.31 6.55 5.73
N LEU A 63 -1.88 5.97 4.61
CA LEU A 63 -0.68 5.16 4.51
C LEU A 63 0.23 5.74 3.43
N LEU A 64 1.47 6.05 3.80
CA LEU A 64 2.47 6.60 2.90
C LEU A 64 3.39 5.52 2.33
N PHE A 65 3.66 5.61 1.04
CA PHE A 65 4.71 4.87 0.34
C PHE A 65 5.68 5.85 -0.33
N ALA A 66 6.96 5.50 -0.35
CA ALA A 66 7.96 6.11 -1.22
C ALA A 66 7.98 5.41 -2.59
N LEU A 67 8.36 6.15 -3.62
CA LEU A 67 8.49 5.68 -5.02
C LEU A 67 9.93 5.26 -5.36
N ASP A 68 10.87 5.57 -4.48
CA ASP A 68 12.26 5.14 -4.55
C ASP A 68 12.72 4.58 -3.20
N SER A 69 13.86 3.87 -3.21
CA SER A 69 14.38 3.17 -2.04
C SER A 69 15.35 3.99 -1.20
N GLU A 70 15.75 5.18 -1.65
CA GLU A 70 16.79 6.01 -1.04
C GLU A 70 16.21 7.06 -0.06
#